data_AF-A0AA37F2Y8-F1
#
_entry.id   AF-A0AA37F2Y8-F1
#
_cell.length_a   1.000
_cell.length_b   1.000
_cell.length_c   1.000
_cell.angle_alpha   90.00
_cell.angle_beta   90.00
_cell.angle_gamma   90.00
#
_symmetry.space_group_name_H-M   'P 1'
#
loop_
_entity.id
_entity.type
_entity.pdbx_description
1 polymer ?
#
loop_
_entity_poly.entity_id
_entity_poly.type
_entity_poly.pdbx_seq_one_letter_code
_entity_poly.pdbx_strand_id
1 'polypeptide(L)'
;MTEAEQPGKDLPGRDQPGRARADEAPDGRRSGAPGRAGKPGAGKSGAGRIGVADSGESASVGAASRESASGEPASGERGNSRESARLAVRKTYKLYIGGAFPRSESGRSYPVASSEGEFLANASKASRKDARDAVVAARKAFGGWSGATAYNRGQILYRIAEMLEGRRAQFAAELADTGAGRPGEAVDAAVDRLVWYAGWSDKITSVAGAANPVAGPYFNLSSPEPTGVVAVVAPDEPLLGLVSVIAPVIVTGNTCVVVASERAPLPAITLAEVLATSDLPGGVVNVLTGSVKELAPWLAAHMDVNAIDLTGVADAELAVTCEQAAAENLKRVLRPSDPDWSADPGVRRMTAFLETKTVWHPTGV
;
A
#
# COMPACT_ATOMS: atom_id res chain seq x y z
N MET A 1 -34.07 59.93 -0.08
CA MET A 1 -34.29 60.17 -1.53
C MET A 1 -33.60 59.03 -2.25
N THR A 2 -34.30 57.89 -2.40
CA THR A 2 -34.94 57.41 -3.66
C THR A 2 -33.89 57.03 -4.71
N GLU A 3 -33.50 55.75 -4.75
CA GLU A 3 -34.07 54.64 -5.57
C GLU A 3 -33.61 54.69 -7.03
N ALA A 4 -32.95 53.60 -7.49
CA ALA A 4 -33.42 52.80 -8.62
C ALA A 4 -32.45 51.64 -8.92
N GLU A 5 -32.88 50.45 -8.55
CA GLU A 5 -32.44 49.15 -9.04
C GLU A 5 -33.27 48.80 -10.28
N GLN A 6 -32.66 48.27 -11.36
CA GLN A 6 -33.35 47.44 -12.37
C GLN A 6 -32.38 46.52 -13.15
N PRO A 7 -32.87 45.39 -13.69
CA PRO A 7 -32.13 44.12 -13.78
C PRO A 7 -31.89 43.60 -15.21
N GLY A 8 -31.09 42.52 -15.29
CA GLY A 8 -31.27 41.37 -16.19
C GLY A 8 -31.32 41.59 -17.71
N LYS A 9 -30.28 41.13 -18.41
CA LYS A 9 -30.38 40.74 -19.83
C LYS A 9 -29.70 39.39 -20.07
N ASP A 10 -30.53 38.36 -20.18
CA ASP A 10 -30.20 37.10 -20.85
C ASP A 10 -29.93 37.37 -22.33
N LEU A 11 -28.88 36.74 -22.87
CA LEU A 11 -28.69 36.57 -24.31
C LEU A 11 -28.43 35.09 -24.64
N PRO A 12 -28.97 34.60 -25.77
CA PRO A 12 -29.18 33.18 -26.03
C PRO A 12 -27.99 32.52 -26.74
N GLY A 13 -27.99 31.19 -26.69
CA GLY A 13 -26.92 30.32 -27.16
C GLY A 13 -26.60 30.38 -28.66
N ARG A 14 -25.40 29.88 -28.98
CA ARG A 14 -25.04 29.42 -30.32
C ARG A 14 -24.25 28.12 -30.24
N ASP A 15 -24.78 27.14 -30.96
CA ASP A 15 -24.16 25.88 -31.34
C ASP A 15 -22.93 26.05 -32.25
N GLN A 16 -21.86 25.35 -31.86
CA GLN A 16 -20.88 24.55 -32.63
C GLN A 16 -20.11 25.14 -33.85
N PRO A 17 -19.12 24.41 -34.45
CA PRO A 17 -17.81 24.06 -33.89
C PRO A 17 -16.65 24.43 -34.84
N GLY A 18 -15.50 24.84 -34.29
CA GLY A 18 -14.36 25.35 -35.08
C GLY A 18 -13.12 24.44 -35.07
N ARG A 19 -13.09 23.46 -35.99
CA ARG A 19 -11.93 22.92 -36.73
C ARG A 19 -10.57 22.87 -36.02
N ALA A 20 -10.20 21.69 -35.52
CA ALA A 20 -8.80 21.26 -35.44
C ALA A 20 -8.35 20.81 -36.85
N ARG A 21 -7.27 21.41 -37.37
CA ARG A 21 -6.56 20.93 -38.57
C ARG A 21 -5.57 19.85 -38.11
N ALA A 22 -5.75 18.63 -38.62
CA ALA A 22 -4.75 17.57 -38.59
C ALA A 22 -4.17 17.45 -40.01
N ASP A 23 -2.85 17.48 -40.11
CA ASP A 23 -2.13 17.21 -41.35
C ASP A 23 -2.22 15.71 -41.68
N GLU A 24 -2.64 15.41 -42.91
CA GLU A 24 -2.61 14.08 -43.54
C GLU A 24 -1.21 13.76 -44.07
N ALA A 25 -0.75 12.54 -43.81
CA ALA A 25 0.21 11.81 -44.65
C ALA A 25 -0.37 10.41 -44.97
N PRO A 26 -0.12 9.85 -46.17
CA PRO A 26 -1.05 8.93 -46.82
C PRO A 26 -0.91 7.45 -46.43
N ASP A 27 -2.07 6.77 -46.48
CA ASP A 27 -2.29 5.32 -46.36
C ASP A 27 -1.69 4.55 -47.56
N GLY A 28 -1.00 3.46 -47.25
CA GLY A 28 -0.53 2.46 -48.20
C GLY A 28 -0.95 1.07 -47.73
N ARG A 29 -2.21 0.69 -47.97
CA ARG A 29 -2.66 -0.70 -47.82
C ARG A 29 -2.04 -1.59 -48.90
N ARG A 30 -1.60 -2.79 -48.50
CA ARG A 30 -1.88 -4.02 -49.24
C ARG A 30 -1.97 -5.24 -48.32
N SER A 31 -3.01 -6.01 -48.63
CA SER A 31 -3.53 -7.25 -48.05
C SER A 31 -2.61 -8.46 -48.19
N GLY A 32 -2.70 -9.42 -47.25
CA GLY A 32 -2.23 -10.79 -47.48
C GLY A 32 -2.20 -11.69 -46.24
N ALA A 33 -3.30 -12.40 -45.99
CA ALA A 33 -3.36 -13.70 -45.29
C ALA A 33 -4.16 -14.64 -46.23
N PRO A 34 -4.04 -15.99 -46.21
CA PRO A 34 -3.83 -16.83 -45.02
C PRO A 34 -2.90 -18.06 -45.22
N GLY A 35 -2.52 -18.72 -44.11
CA GLY A 35 -1.82 -20.01 -44.14
C GLY A 35 -2.05 -20.82 -42.87
N ARG A 36 -2.73 -21.96 -43.02
CA ARG A 36 -3.15 -22.94 -42.01
C ARG A 36 -2.17 -24.13 -41.98
N ALA A 37 -2.28 -24.96 -40.94
CA ALA A 37 -1.68 -26.30 -40.72
C ALA A 37 -0.28 -26.30 -40.05
N GLY A 38 0.05 -27.14 -39.08
CA GLY A 38 -0.68 -28.23 -38.42
C GLY A 38 0.12 -28.80 -37.23
N LYS A 39 -0.57 -29.48 -36.31
CA LYS A 39 -0.05 -30.54 -35.42
C LYS A 39 -0.49 -31.90 -36.02
N PRO A 40 0.23 -33.03 -35.90
CA PRO A 40 0.23 -33.80 -34.64
C PRO A 40 1.45 -34.74 -34.38
N GLY A 41 1.46 -35.38 -33.19
CA GLY A 41 2.28 -36.57 -32.84
C GLY A 41 2.93 -36.42 -31.46
N ALA A 42 2.49 -37.04 -30.35
CA ALA A 42 2.23 -38.45 -30.00
C ALA A 42 3.47 -39.23 -29.49
N GLY A 43 3.36 -39.77 -28.26
CA GLY A 43 4.21 -40.83 -27.67
C GLY A 43 5.44 -40.31 -26.90
N LYS A 44 5.81 -40.79 -25.71
CA LYS A 44 5.54 -42.08 -25.06
C LYS A 44 5.62 -41.97 -23.53
N SER A 45 4.70 -42.69 -22.90
CA SER A 45 4.70 -43.17 -21.52
C SER A 45 5.92 -44.05 -21.20
N GLY A 46 6.52 -43.85 -20.03
CA GLY A 46 7.46 -44.78 -19.41
C GLY A 46 7.02 -45.10 -17.99
N ALA A 47 6.30 -46.22 -17.83
CA ALA A 47 5.95 -46.81 -16.56
C ALA A 47 7.12 -47.68 -16.07
N GLY A 48 7.65 -47.38 -14.88
CA GLY A 48 8.57 -48.23 -14.14
C GLY A 48 7.83 -48.90 -12.98
N ARG A 49 7.73 -50.22 -13.05
CA ARG A 49 7.07 -51.11 -12.09
C ARG A 49 8.03 -51.50 -10.95
N ILE A 50 7.45 -51.62 -9.76
CA ILE A 50 7.49 -52.76 -8.80
C ILE A 50 8.86 -53.17 -8.24
N GLY A 51 8.96 -53.06 -6.91
CA GLY A 51 9.76 -53.93 -6.05
C GLY A 51 9.04 -54.11 -4.70
N VAL A 52 8.38 -55.25 -4.52
CA VAL A 52 7.81 -55.76 -3.27
C VAL A 52 8.62 -57.01 -2.90
N ALA A 53 9.09 -57.08 -1.65
CA ALA A 53 9.35 -58.28 -0.84
C ALA A 53 9.69 -57.73 0.57
N ASP A 54 8.80 -57.77 1.56
CA ASP A 54 8.29 -58.92 2.33
C ASP A 54 9.38 -59.67 3.11
N SER A 55 9.31 -59.64 4.44
CA SER A 55 9.14 -60.82 5.33
C SER A 55 9.69 -60.64 6.76
N GLY A 56 8.88 -61.08 7.74
CA GLY A 56 9.23 -61.49 9.13
C GLY A 56 9.11 -60.40 10.22
N GLU A 57 8.04 -60.26 11.03
CA GLU A 57 7.50 -61.15 12.10
C GLU A 57 8.58 -61.73 13.04
N SER A 58 8.49 -61.80 14.38
CA SER A 58 7.46 -61.50 15.41
C SER A 58 8.16 -61.58 16.80
N ALA A 59 7.84 -60.70 17.75
CA ALA A 59 7.10 -60.92 19.01
C ALA A 59 7.73 -61.79 20.15
N SER A 60 7.84 -61.20 21.35
CA SER A 60 7.53 -61.75 22.70
C SER A 60 7.90 -60.64 23.72
N VAL A 61 7.01 -60.01 24.50
CA VAL A 61 6.09 -60.44 25.59
C VAL A 61 6.79 -61.17 26.75
N GLY A 62 6.96 -60.44 27.86
CA GLY A 62 7.24 -60.97 29.20
C GLY A 62 6.59 -60.05 30.24
N ALA A 63 5.71 -60.61 31.06
CA ALA A 63 4.87 -59.93 32.05
C ALA A 63 5.25 -60.34 33.49
N ALA A 64 4.67 -59.61 34.44
CA ALA A 64 4.61 -59.80 35.90
C ALA A 64 5.83 -59.26 36.69
N SER A 65 5.68 -58.51 37.79
CA SER A 65 4.80 -58.82 38.93
C SER A 65 4.39 -57.57 39.74
N ARG A 66 3.27 -57.72 40.46
CA ARG A 66 2.68 -56.78 41.41
C ARG A 66 3.45 -56.77 42.73
N GLU A 67 3.53 -55.60 43.37
CA GLU A 67 3.60 -55.52 44.84
C GLU A 67 2.85 -54.28 45.33
N SER A 68 1.94 -54.51 46.28
CA SER A 68 1.11 -53.53 46.96
C SER A 68 1.80 -53.07 48.24
N ALA A 69 1.88 -51.76 48.47
CA ALA A 69 2.09 -51.21 49.80
C ALA A 69 1.27 -49.93 49.98
N SER A 70 0.32 -50.01 50.90
CA SER A 70 -0.51 -48.96 51.46
C SER A 70 0.32 -47.96 52.28
N GLY A 71 0.02 -46.68 52.13
CA GLY A 71 0.48 -45.62 53.02
C GLY A 71 -0.09 -44.27 52.61
N GLU A 72 -1.19 -43.84 53.24
CA GLU A 72 -1.59 -42.44 53.25
C GLU A 72 -0.52 -41.59 53.93
N PRO A 73 -0.34 -40.34 53.47
CA PRO A 73 -0.49 -39.29 54.47
C PRO A 73 -1.31 -38.09 54.01
N ALA A 74 -2.06 -37.58 54.98
CA ALA A 74 -2.29 -36.18 55.32
C ALA A 74 -2.90 -35.25 54.25
N SER A 75 -4.15 -34.90 54.55
CA SER A 75 -4.86 -33.70 54.14
C SER A 75 -3.99 -32.43 54.20
N GLY A 76 -3.46 -32.03 53.04
CA GLY A 76 -3.08 -30.66 52.76
C GLY A 76 -4.17 -30.04 51.89
N GLU A 77 -4.82 -29.00 52.39
CA GLU A 77 -5.70 -28.13 51.62
C GLU A 77 -4.93 -27.57 50.41
N ARG A 78 -5.05 -28.25 49.27
CA ARG A 78 -4.71 -27.66 47.98
C ARG A 78 -5.80 -26.65 47.68
N GLY A 79 -5.55 -25.40 48.06
CA GLY A 79 -6.26 -24.25 47.52
C GLY A 79 -6.27 -24.37 46.00
N ASN A 80 -7.41 -24.80 45.47
CA ASN A 80 -7.63 -24.94 44.04
C ASN A 80 -7.94 -23.54 43.50
N SER A 81 -6.95 -22.64 43.52
CA SER A 81 -6.97 -21.45 42.68
C SER A 81 -6.70 -21.94 41.26
N ARG A 82 -7.72 -22.48 40.60
CA ARG A 82 -7.77 -22.49 39.14
C ARG A 82 -7.80 -21.03 38.72
N GLU A 83 -6.64 -20.41 38.59
CA GLU A 83 -6.52 -19.26 37.70
C GLU A 83 -7.10 -19.71 36.38
N SER A 84 -8.24 -19.13 36.03
CA SER A 84 -8.94 -19.41 34.79
C SER A 84 -8.03 -18.93 33.67
N ALA A 85 -7.16 -19.81 33.16
CA ALA A 85 -6.27 -19.52 32.05
C ALA A 85 -7.12 -19.04 30.87
N ARG A 86 -7.02 -17.74 30.57
CA ARG A 86 -7.79 -17.10 29.50
C ARG A 86 -7.48 -17.83 28.20
N LEU A 87 -8.52 -18.25 27.49
CA LEU A 87 -8.36 -18.83 26.16
C LEU A 87 -7.78 -17.78 25.19
N ALA A 88 -6.70 -18.14 24.51
CA ALA A 88 -6.07 -17.27 23.53
C ALA A 88 -6.95 -17.15 22.28
N VAL A 89 -7.30 -15.92 21.90
CA VAL A 89 -8.00 -15.63 20.64
C VAL A 89 -6.97 -15.32 19.57
N ARG A 90 -6.61 -16.35 18.78
CA ARG A 90 -5.63 -16.19 17.70
C ARG A 90 -6.27 -15.46 16.51
N LYS A 91 -5.57 -14.45 16.01
CA LYS A 91 -6.01 -13.66 14.85
C LYS A 91 -5.23 -14.05 13.59
N THR A 92 -5.95 -14.09 12.46
CA THR A 92 -5.35 -14.07 11.13
C THR A 92 -5.75 -12.76 10.47
N TYR A 93 -4.80 -11.85 10.38
CA TYR A 93 -4.98 -10.55 9.78
C TYR A 93 -5.09 -10.63 8.25
N LYS A 94 -5.87 -9.71 7.72
CA LYS A 94 -6.26 -9.64 6.32
C LYS A 94 -5.50 -8.51 5.60
N LEU A 95 -5.62 -8.47 4.28
CA LEU A 95 -5.14 -7.33 3.48
C LEU A 95 -6.11 -6.16 3.66
N TYR A 96 -5.74 -4.97 3.18
CA TYR A 96 -6.65 -3.83 3.06
C TYR A 96 -6.69 -3.34 1.63
N ILE A 97 -7.80 -3.58 0.93
CA ILE A 97 -7.95 -3.29 -0.50
C ILE A 97 -9.31 -2.65 -0.73
N GLY A 98 -9.34 -1.49 -1.37
CA GLY A 98 -10.59 -0.83 -1.76
C GLY A 98 -11.48 -0.42 -0.57
N GLY A 99 -10.90 -0.18 0.61
CA GLY A 99 -11.68 0.12 1.82
C GLY A 99 -12.22 -1.11 2.56
N ALA A 100 -11.87 -2.32 2.13
CA ALA A 100 -12.31 -3.57 2.75
C ALA A 100 -11.13 -4.42 3.21
N PHE A 101 -11.41 -5.43 4.03
CA PHE A 101 -10.43 -6.38 4.56
C PHE A 101 -10.61 -7.77 3.94
N PRO A 102 -10.15 -8.03 2.70
CA PRO A 102 -10.20 -9.36 2.09
C PRO A 102 -9.04 -10.26 2.56
N ARG A 103 -9.26 -11.58 2.53
CA ARG A 103 -8.15 -12.54 2.60
C ARG A 103 -7.35 -12.48 1.30
N SER A 104 -6.07 -12.86 1.35
CA SER A 104 -5.28 -13.12 0.15
C SER A 104 -6.01 -14.09 -0.76
N GLU A 105 -6.08 -13.79 -2.05
CA GLU A 105 -6.72 -14.65 -3.04
C GLU A 105 -6.06 -16.03 -3.09
N SER A 106 -4.74 -16.11 -2.84
CA SER A 106 -4.02 -17.38 -2.77
C SER A 106 -4.32 -18.20 -1.51
N GLY A 107 -5.02 -17.62 -0.53
CA GLY A 107 -5.26 -18.21 0.79
C GLY A 107 -4.01 -18.34 1.68
N ARG A 108 -2.83 -17.96 1.18
CA ARG A 108 -1.57 -18.05 1.92
C ARG A 108 -1.56 -17.08 3.10
N SER A 109 -0.93 -17.52 4.19
CA SER A 109 -0.59 -16.70 5.35
C SER A 109 0.80 -17.05 5.85
N TYR A 110 1.38 -16.19 6.68
CA TYR A 110 2.65 -16.44 7.35
C TYR A 110 2.57 -16.04 8.83
N PRO A 111 3.29 -16.76 9.72
CA PRO A 111 3.35 -16.40 11.13
C PRO A 111 4.13 -15.09 11.29
N VAL A 112 3.62 -14.23 12.15
CA VAL A 112 4.29 -13.02 12.62
C VAL A 112 4.76 -13.28 14.04
N ALA A 113 6.04 -13.02 14.29
CA ALA A 113 6.66 -13.22 15.58
C ALA A 113 7.14 -11.89 16.16
N SER A 114 7.23 -11.81 17.48
CA SER A 114 7.88 -10.69 18.18
C SER A 114 9.39 -10.68 17.91
N SER A 115 10.06 -9.60 18.33
CA SER A 115 11.53 -9.52 18.33
C SER A 115 12.20 -10.63 19.15
N GLU A 116 11.47 -11.23 20.08
CA GLU A 116 11.93 -12.35 20.92
C GLU A 116 11.56 -13.73 20.32
N GLY A 117 10.86 -13.76 19.19
CA GLY A 117 10.44 -14.99 18.51
C GLY A 117 9.10 -15.56 19.00
N GLU A 118 8.38 -14.86 19.87
CA GLU A 118 7.04 -15.27 20.30
C GLU A 118 6.04 -15.14 19.16
N PHE A 119 5.18 -16.14 18.97
CA PHE A 119 4.11 -16.06 17.98
C PHE A 119 3.05 -15.02 18.38
N LEU A 120 2.85 -14.00 17.54
CA LEU A 120 1.85 -12.94 17.75
C LEU A 120 0.53 -13.25 17.01
N ALA A 121 0.63 -13.46 15.69
CA ALA A 121 -0.53 -13.63 14.82
C ALA A 121 -0.14 -14.26 13.48
N ASN A 122 -1.12 -14.55 12.64
CA ASN A 122 -0.88 -14.79 11.21
C ASN A 122 -1.21 -13.53 10.40
N ALA A 123 -0.40 -13.21 9.39
CA ALA A 123 -0.71 -12.21 8.39
C ALA A 123 -0.99 -12.87 7.04
N SER A 124 -1.93 -12.32 6.27
CA SER A 124 -2.18 -12.79 4.89
C SER A 124 -0.93 -12.57 4.04
N LYS A 125 -0.58 -13.52 3.18
CA LYS A 125 0.52 -13.38 2.22
C LYS A 125 -0.06 -13.04 0.86
N ALA A 126 -0.01 -11.76 0.50
CA ALA A 126 -0.56 -11.26 -0.76
C ALA A 126 0.08 -11.96 -1.96
N SER A 127 -0.73 -12.25 -2.97
CA SER A 127 -0.32 -12.77 -4.27
C SER A 127 -0.19 -11.63 -5.29
N ARG A 128 0.37 -11.95 -6.47
CA ARG A 128 0.33 -11.03 -7.61
C ARG A 128 -1.09 -10.63 -8.01
N LYS A 129 -2.09 -11.49 -7.77
CA LYS A 129 -3.49 -11.14 -8.06
C LYS A 129 -4.00 -10.12 -7.05
N ASP A 130 -3.68 -10.25 -5.77
CA ASP A 130 -4.03 -9.25 -4.76
C ASP A 130 -3.40 -7.89 -5.08
N ALA A 131 -2.15 -7.88 -5.54
CA ALA A 131 -1.50 -6.66 -6.00
C ALA A 131 -2.22 -6.01 -7.18
N ARG A 132 -2.70 -6.81 -8.14
CA ARG A 132 -3.53 -6.32 -9.26
C ARG A 132 -4.85 -5.74 -8.78
N ASP A 133 -5.55 -6.44 -7.89
CA ASP A 133 -6.83 -5.99 -7.37
C ASP A 133 -6.65 -4.68 -6.58
N ALA A 134 -5.54 -4.52 -5.86
CA ALA A 134 -5.16 -3.27 -5.21
C ALA A 134 -4.86 -2.13 -6.19
N VAL A 135 -4.14 -2.39 -7.29
CA VAL A 135 -3.91 -1.38 -8.34
C VAL A 135 -5.22 -0.95 -9.01
N VAL A 136 -6.12 -1.89 -9.29
CA VAL A 136 -7.46 -1.59 -9.83
C VAL A 136 -8.26 -0.70 -8.86
N ALA A 137 -8.22 -1.01 -7.57
CA ALA A 137 -8.88 -0.19 -6.54
C ALA A 137 -8.28 1.22 -6.46
N ALA A 138 -6.94 1.33 -6.46
CA ALA A 138 -6.23 2.61 -6.46
C ALA A 138 -6.58 3.46 -7.69
N ARG A 139 -6.52 2.86 -8.88
CA ARG A 139 -6.86 3.53 -10.14
C ARG A 139 -8.30 4.03 -10.14
N LYS A 140 -9.25 3.23 -9.64
CA LYS A 140 -10.65 3.63 -9.53
C LYS A 140 -10.84 4.82 -8.57
N ALA A 141 -10.13 4.84 -7.45
CA ALA A 141 -10.21 5.92 -6.47
C ALA A 141 -9.53 7.21 -6.93
N PHE A 142 -8.53 7.11 -7.80
CA PHE A 142 -7.69 8.25 -8.20
C PHE A 142 -8.48 9.45 -8.72
N GLY A 143 -9.44 9.25 -9.63
CA GLY A 143 -10.20 10.37 -10.21
C GLY A 143 -10.95 11.20 -9.17
N GLY A 144 -11.62 10.53 -8.21
CA GLY A 144 -12.30 11.22 -7.12
C GLY A 144 -11.35 11.87 -6.12
N TRP A 145 -10.26 11.18 -5.77
CA TRP A 145 -9.31 11.66 -4.77
C TRP A 145 -8.44 12.84 -5.25
N SER A 146 -7.93 12.77 -6.48
CA SER A 146 -7.18 13.86 -7.11
C SER A 146 -8.06 15.09 -7.36
N GLY A 147 -9.34 14.88 -7.68
CA GLY A 147 -10.34 15.95 -7.85
C GLY A 147 -10.85 16.55 -6.53
N ALA A 148 -10.59 15.93 -5.38
CA ALA A 148 -10.93 16.50 -4.08
C ALA A 148 -10.13 17.78 -3.82
N THR A 149 -10.72 18.74 -3.10
CA THR A 149 -9.99 19.96 -2.75
C THR A 149 -8.80 19.65 -1.84
N ALA A 150 -7.73 20.45 -1.97
CA ALA A 150 -6.58 20.37 -1.08
C ALA A 150 -6.97 20.45 0.40
N TYR A 151 -7.94 21.31 0.74
CA TYR A 151 -8.49 21.43 2.08
C TYR A 151 -9.15 20.11 2.55
N ASN A 152 -10.01 19.50 1.72
CA ASN A 152 -10.67 18.23 2.07
C ASN A 152 -9.66 17.09 2.31
N ARG A 153 -8.62 16.98 1.46
CA ARG A 153 -7.55 16.00 1.69
C ARG A 153 -6.83 16.25 3.02
N GLY A 154 -6.53 17.51 3.34
CA GLY A 154 -5.94 17.89 4.63
C GLY A 154 -6.81 17.51 5.82
N GLN A 155 -8.12 17.75 5.75
CA GLN A 155 -9.07 17.33 6.80
C GLN A 155 -9.09 15.81 7.01
N ILE A 156 -9.07 15.02 5.93
CA ILE A 156 -9.03 13.56 6.03
C ILE A 156 -7.69 13.09 6.64
N LEU A 157 -6.56 13.68 6.27
CA LEU A 157 -5.27 13.33 6.90
C LEU A 157 -5.24 13.69 8.39
N TYR A 158 -5.83 14.83 8.77
CA TYR A 158 -5.98 15.19 10.17
C TYR A 158 -6.89 14.19 10.91
N ARG A 159 -7.98 13.75 10.27
CA ARG A 159 -8.87 12.71 10.81
C ARG A 159 -8.13 11.38 11.01
N ILE A 160 -7.24 11.00 10.10
CA ILE A 160 -6.37 9.82 10.27
C ILE A 160 -5.48 9.99 11.51
N ALA A 161 -4.92 11.19 11.74
CA ALA A 161 -4.13 11.46 12.95
C ALA A 161 -4.96 11.30 14.23
N GLU A 162 -6.17 11.85 14.28
CA GLU A 162 -7.09 11.69 15.43
C GLU A 162 -7.42 10.21 15.72
N MET A 163 -7.70 9.45 14.67
CA MET A 163 -8.05 8.04 14.80
C MET A 163 -6.86 7.16 15.19
N LEU A 164 -5.64 7.53 14.76
CA LEU A 164 -4.40 6.90 15.19
C LEU A 164 -4.12 7.21 16.67
N GLU A 165 -4.23 8.49 17.06
CA GLU A 165 -4.06 8.96 18.44
C GLU A 165 -5.02 8.24 19.40
N GLY A 166 -6.28 8.08 19.02
CA GLY A 166 -7.26 7.31 19.79
C GLY A 166 -6.90 5.83 20.00
N ARG A 167 -5.99 5.28 19.19
CA ARG A 167 -5.47 3.91 19.27
C ARG A 167 -4.01 3.84 19.73
N ARG A 168 -3.46 4.94 20.28
CA ARG A 168 -2.05 5.06 20.66
C ARG A 168 -1.52 3.88 21.48
N ALA A 169 -2.28 3.43 22.48
CA ALA A 169 -1.88 2.30 23.34
C ALA A 169 -1.75 0.98 22.57
N GLN A 170 -2.60 0.74 21.57
CA GLN A 170 -2.52 -0.45 20.73
C GLN A 170 -1.26 -0.41 19.86
N PHE A 171 -0.99 0.71 19.20
CA PHE A 171 0.22 0.86 18.40
C PHE A 171 1.49 0.77 19.24
N ALA A 172 1.51 1.37 20.44
CA ALA A 172 2.67 1.28 21.32
C ALA A 172 2.96 -0.17 21.75
N ALA A 173 1.93 -0.98 21.98
CA ALA A 173 2.10 -2.41 22.25
C ALA A 173 2.65 -3.16 21.01
N GLU A 174 2.06 -2.94 19.83
CA GLU A 174 2.52 -3.58 18.59
C GLU A 174 3.96 -3.19 18.22
N LEU A 175 4.39 -1.96 18.52
CA LEU A 175 5.77 -1.50 18.33
C LEU A 175 6.73 -2.07 19.38
N ALA A 176 6.28 -2.26 20.62
CA ALA A 176 7.07 -2.94 21.63
C ALA A 176 7.37 -4.38 21.21
N ASP A 177 6.38 -5.08 20.63
CA ASP A 177 6.53 -6.43 20.11
C ASP A 177 7.57 -6.52 18.97
N THR A 178 7.86 -5.42 18.26
CA THR A 178 8.91 -5.38 17.23
C THR A 178 10.30 -5.06 17.80
N GLY A 179 10.41 -4.84 19.10
CA GLY A 179 11.64 -4.45 19.78
C GLY A 179 11.95 -2.95 19.70
N ALA A 180 10.95 -2.10 19.43
CA ALA A 180 11.16 -0.65 19.41
C ALA A 180 11.49 -0.13 20.82
N GLY A 181 12.56 0.65 20.97
CA GLY A 181 13.02 1.10 22.29
C GLY A 181 12.14 2.16 22.97
N ARG A 182 11.46 3.01 22.18
CA ARG A 182 10.57 4.08 22.67
C ARG A 182 9.24 4.05 21.90
N PRO A 183 8.42 2.99 22.07
CA PRO A 183 7.27 2.76 21.22
C PRO A 183 6.23 3.88 21.32
N GLY A 184 5.97 4.41 22.52
CA GLY A 184 5.04 5.53 22.69
C GLY A 184 5.44 6.78 21.91
N GLU A 185 6.72 7.17 21.98
CA GLU A 185 7.25 8.33 21.25
C GLU A 185 7.24 8.11 19.73
N ALA A 186 7.44 6.88 19.26
CA ALA A 186 7.32 6.54 17.85
C ALA A 186 5.87 6.68 17.33
N VAL A 187 4.87 6.38 18.18
CA VAL A 187 3.46 6.66 17.86
C VAL A 187 3.21 8.16 17.81
N ASP A 188 3.65 8.92 18.81
CA ASP A 188 3.50 10.38 18.86
C ASP A 188 4.09 11.03 17.60
N ALA A 189 5.31 10.63 17.23
CA ALA A 189 5.97 11.11 16.02
C ALA A 189 5.17 10.76 14.74
N ALA A 190 4.50 9.62 14.68
CA ALA A 190 3.67 9.23 13.54
C ALA A 190 2.38 10.06 13.45
N VAL A 191 1.76 10.39 14.60
CA VAL A 191 0.62 11.32 14.68
C VAL A 191 1.05 12.71 14.22
N ASP A 192 2.13 13.23 14.77
CA ASP A 192 2.69 14.54 14.39
C ASP A 192 3.04 14.58 12.91
N ARG A 193 3.55 13.49 12.34
CA ARG A 193 3.84 13.37 10.91
C ARG A 193 2.57 13.51 10.06
N LEU A 194 1.46 12.90 10.46
CA LEU A 194 0.17 13.05 9.76
C LEU A 194 -0.36 14.47 9.86
N VAL A 195 -0.31 15.08 11.04
CA VAL A 195 -0.71 16.48 11.25
C VAL A 195 0.13 17.43 10.42
N TRP A 196 1.45 17.21 10.37
CA TRP A 196 2.37 17.98 9.55
C TRP A 196 1.99 17.90 8.07
N TYR A 197 1.78 16.69 7.52
CA TYR A 197 1.37 16.54 6.12
C TYR A 197 -0.03 17.09 5.86
N ALA A 198 -0.98 16.95 6.78
CA ALA A 198 -2.29 17.58 6.67
C ALA A 198 -2.15 19.10 6.51
N GLY A 199 -1.24 19.71 7.26
CA GLY A 199 -0.90 21.14 7.16
C GLY A 199 -0.29 21.55 5.82
N TRP A 200 0.24 20.62 5.01
CA TRP A 200 0.83 20.92 3.70
C TRP A 200 -0.13 20.80 2.52
N SER A 201 -1.35 20.30 2.74
CA SER A 201 -2.26 19.90 1.66
C SER A 201 -2.58 21.02 0.68
N ASP A 202 -2.66 22.27 1.16
CA ASP A 202 -2.99 23.47 0.39
C ASP A 202 -1.78 24.40 0.15
N LYS A 203 -0.57 24.00 0.55
CA LYS A 203 0.65 24.84 0.46
C LYS A 203 1.63 24.37 -0.61
N ILE A 204 1.51 23.11 -1.05
CA ILE A 204 2.48 22.53 -1.99
C ILE A 204 2.56 23.30 -3.32
N THR A 205 1.43 23.78 -3.83
CA THR A 205 1.38 24.57 -5.07
C THR A 205 2.12 25.90 -4.96
N SER A 206 2.12 26.53 -3.79
CA SER A 206 2.86 27.79 -3.57
C SER A 206 4.37 27.58 -3.54
N VAL A 207 4.84 26.38 -3.20
CA VAL A 207 6.28 26.05 -3.10
C VAL A 207 6.81 25.41 -4.39
N ALA A 208 6.02 24.55 -5.02
CA ALA A 208 6.43 23.76 -6.19
C ALA A 208 5.81 24.26 -7.52
N GLY A 209 4.88 25.20 -7.47
CA GLY A 209 4.33 25.88 -8.64
C GLY A 209 5.12 27.14 -9.00
N ALA A 210 4.85 27.70 -10.19
CA ALA A 210 5.52 28.90 -10.67
C ALA A 210 4.61 29.72 -11.59
N ALA A 211 4.72 31.05 -11.50
CA ALA A 211 4.31 31.96 -12.57
C ALA A 211 5.54 32.25 -13.43
N ASN A 212 5.51 31.79 -14.68
CA ASN A 212 6.69 31.80 -15.55
C ASN A 212 6.66 33.07 -16.43
N PRO A 213 7.67 33.95 -16.35
CA PRO A 213 7.75 35.10 -17.23
C PRO A 213 8.02 34.63 -18.66
N VAL A 214 7.17 35.04 -19.60
CA VAL A 214 7.30 34.69 -21.02
C VAL A 214 7.21 35.93 -21.89
N ALA A 215 7.93 35.93 -23.01
CA ALA A 215 7.82 36.96 -24.02
C ALA A 215 6.52 36.73 -24.82
N GLY A 216 5.44 37.41 -24.45
CA GLY A 216 4.16 37.36 -25.14
C GLY A 216 2.99 37.71 -24.23
N PRO A 217 1.79 37.94 -24.79
CA PRO A 217 0.59 38.28 -24.03
C PRO A 217 -0.03 37.02 -23.40
N TYR A 218 0.71 36.36 -22.51
CA TYR A 218 0.27 35.14 -21.83
C TYR A 218 0.60 35.17 -20.34
N PHE A 219 -0.35 34.76 -19.50
CA PHE A 219 -0.07 34.24 -18.18
C PHE A 219 0.32 32.78 -18.32
N ASN A 220 1.58 32.49 -18.01
CA ASN A 220 2.10 31.14 -18.02
C ASN A 220 2.24 30.65 -16.57
N LEU A 221 1.45 29.64 -16.22
CA LEU A 221 1.37 29.13 -14.85
C LEU A 221 1.68 27.64 -14.84
N SER A 222 2.67 27.24 -14.05
CA SER A 222 3.01 25.85 -13.74
C SER A 222 2.43 25.45 -12.39
N SER A 223 1.66 24.38 -12.35
CA SER A 223 1.14 23.77 -11.13
C SER A 223 1.58 22.32 -10.99
N PRO A 224 1.87 21.85 -9.76
CA PRO A 224 2.08 20.44 -9.51
C PRO A 224 0.76 19.67 -9.55
N GLU A 225 0.74 18.52 -10.22
CA GLU A 225 -0.41 17.62 -10.37
C GLU A 225 -0.01 16.20 -9.93
N PRO A 226 -0.88 15.43 -9.25
CA PRO A 226 -0.56 14.07 -8.85
C PRO A 226 -0.28 13.17 -10.06
N THR A 227 0.77 12.35 -9.97
CA THR A 227 1.16 11.41 -11.03
C THR A 227 0.17 10.26 -11.24
N GLY A 228 -0.58 9.86 -10.19
CA GLY A 228 -1.59 8.80 -10.29
C GLY A 228 -1.53 7.77 -9.18
N VAL A 229 -1.31 6.51 -9.57
CA VAL A 229 -1.14 5.37 -8.67
C VAL A 229 0.34 5.20 -8.34
N VAL A 230 0.67 5.22 -7.06
CA VAL A 230 2.04 5.04 -6.56
C VAL A 230 2.15 3.69 -5.84
N ALA A 231 3.04 2.83 -6.31
CA ALA A 231 3.44 1.66 -5.53
C ALA A 231 4.44 2.09 -4.46
N VAL A 232 4.31 1.59 -3.24
CA VAL A 232 5.19 1.95 -2.12
C VAL A 232 5.67 0.67 -1.46
N VAL A 233 6.99 0.50 -1.35
CA VAL A 233 7.57 -0.51 -0.46
C VAL A 233 7.90 0.18 0.86
N ALA A 234 7.16 -0.16 1.91
CA ALA A 234 7.32 0.44 3.22
C ALA A 234 8.68 0.04 3.84
N PRO A 235 9.35 0.96 4.55
CA PRO A 235 10.56 0.66 5.30
C PRO A 235 10.28 -0.29 6.46
N ASP A 236 11.33 -0.84 7.06
CA ASP A 236 11.22 -1.70 8.24
C ASP A 236 10.80 -0.95 9.51
N GLU A 237 10.91 0.38 9.55
CA GLU A 237 10.34 1.24 10.60
C GLU A 237 8.80 1.22 10.51
N PRO A 238 8.10 0.42 11.35
CA PRO A 238 6.83 -0.17 10.96
C PRO A 238 5.62 0.76 11.10
N LEU A 239 5.75 1.85 11.87
CA LEU A 239 4.71 2.89 11.97
C LEU A 239 5.16 4.24 11.43
N LEU A 240 6.18 4.86 12.04
CA LEU A 240 6.62 6.20 11.63
C LEU A 240 7.09 6.20 10.17
N GLY A 241 7.92 5.24 9.78
CA GLY A 241 8.38 5.08 8.40
C GLY A 241 7.22 4.82 7.43
N LEU A 242 6.31 3.92 7.79
CA LEU A 242 5.09 3.63 7.01
C LEU A 242 4.23 4.88 6.76
N VAL A 243 3.90 5.62 7.82
CA VAL A 243 3.14 6.88 7.73
C VAL A 243 3.88 7.89 6.87
N SER A 244 5.20 7.96 7.01
CA SER A 244 6.07 8.92 6.30
C SER A 244 6.16 8.68 4.81
N VAL A 245 5.87 7.46 4.33
CA VAL A 245 5.81 7.16 2.89
C VAL A 245 4.37 7.21 2.35
N ILE A 246 3.35 6.98 3.17
CA ILE A 246 1.93 7.05 2.74
C ILE A 246 1.45 8.50 2.67
N ALA A 247 1.61 9.25 3.75
CA ALA A 247 1.05 10.60 3.89
C ALA A 247 1.43 11.57 2.75
N PRO A 248 2.70 11.67 2.29
CA PRO A 248 3.06 12.57 1.19
C PRO A 248 2.43 12.18 -0.15
N VAL A 249 2.14 10.89 -0.35
CA VAL A 249 1.47 10.40 -1.55
C VAL A 249 0.00 10.85 -1.54
N ILE A 250 -0.72 10.56 -0.46
CA ILE A 250 -2.16 10.85 -0.42
C ILE A 250 -2.48 12.34 -0.24
N VAL A 251 -1.65 13.11 0.48
CA VAL A 251 -1.88 14.55 0.66
C VAL A 251 -1.84 15.30 -0.68
N THR A 252 -1.00 14.83 -1.60
CA THR A 252 -0.81 15.44 -2.93
C THR A 252 -1.88 14.99 -3.94
N GLY A 253 -2.83 14.15 -3.53
CA GLY A 253 -3.92 13.67 -4.40
C GLY A 253 -3.60 12.40 -5.17
N ASN A 254 -2.44 11.76 -4.93
CA ASN A 254 -2.14 10.44 -5.46
C ASN A 254 -2.88 9.35 -4.66
N THR A 255 -2.98 8.16 -5.24
CA THR A 255 -3.42 6.94 -4.54
C THR A 255 -2.27 5.97 -4.44
N CYS A 256 -2.30 5.04 -3.49
CA CYS A 256 -1.19 4.09 -3.32
C CYS A 256 -1.58 2.64 -3.07
N VAL A 257 -0.65 1.78 -3.47
CA VAL A 257 -0.58 0.37 -3.10
C VAL A 257 0.71 0.17 -2.31
N VAL A 258 0.59 -0.15 -1.04
CA VAL A 258 1.70 -0.23 -0.09
C VAL A 258 1.97 -1.70 0.23
N VAL A 259 3.20 -2.14 0.03
CA VAL A 259 3.69 -3.41 0.57
C VAL A 259 4.31 -3.10 1.94
N ALA A 260 3.65 -3.55 2.99
CA ALA A 260 4.10 -3.38 4.38
C ALA A 260 5.38 -4.17 4.66
N SER A 261 6.09 -3.82 5.75
CA SER A 261 7.23 -4.62 6.21
C SER A 261 6.80 -6.06 6.44
N GLU A 262 7.50 -7.01 5.80
CA GLU A 262 7.26 -8.44 5.98
C GLU A 262 7.57 -8.86 7.43
N ARG A 263 8.54 -8.21 8.07
CA ARG A 263 8.99 -8.49 9.44
C ARG A 263 8.00 -7.99 10.49
N ALA A 264 7.47 -6.79 10.30
CA ALA A 264 6.60 -6.11 11.26
C ALA A 264 5.30 -5.60 10.62
N PRO A 265 4.40 -6.50 10.16
CA PRO A 265 3.21 -6.11 9.42
C PRO A 265 2.05 -5.60 10.30
N LEU A 266 2.06 -5.87 11.61
CA LEU A 266 0.90 -5.59 12.48
C LEU A 266 0.55 -4.10 12.58
N PRO A 267 1.52 -3.17 12.80
CA PRO A 267 1.21 -1.74 12.77
C PRO A 267 0.60 -1.28 11.45
N ALA A 268 1.00 -1.86 10.31
CA ALA A 268 0.42 -1.52 9.01
C ALA A 268 -1.04 -1.98 8.89
N ILE A 269 -1.37 -3.15 9.44
CA ILE A 269 -2.74 -3.67 9.45
C ILE A 269 -3.62 -2.85 10.40
N THR A 270 -3.12 -2.49 11.58
CA THR A 270 -3.85 -1.63 12.53
C THR A 270 -4.04 -0.23 11.95
N LEU A 271 -3.04 0.31 11.24
CA LEU A 271 -3.19 1.55 10.47
C LEU A 271 -4.28 1.41 9.41
N ALA A 272 -4.43 0.26 8.74
CA ALA A 272 -5.52 0.07 7.80
C ALA A 272 -6.92 0.17 8.44
N GLU A 273 -7.09 -0.26 9.70
CA GLU A 273 -8.34 -0.03 10.46
C GLU A 273 -8.56 1.46 10.77
N VAL A 274 -7.49 2.20 11.09
CA VAL A 274 -7.53 3.66 11.23
C VAL A 274 -7.99 4.29 9.91
N LEU A 275 -7.36 3.94 8.78
CA LEU A 275 -7.71 4.46 7.46
C LEU A 275 -9.19 4.21 7.11
N ALA A 276 -9.68 2.99 7.39
CA ALA A 276 -11.08 2.61 7.13
C ALA A 276 -12.11 3.37 7.99
N THR A 277 -11.68 3.95 9.12
CA THR A 277 -12.53 4.68 10.06
C THR A 277 -12.26 6.19 10.09
N SER A 278 -11.50 6.68 9.10
CA SER A 278 -11.10 8.09 8.99
C SER A 278 -11.71 8.81 7.78
N ASP A 279 -12.82 8.31 7.26
CA ASP A 279 -13.52 8.84 6.07
C ASP A 279 -12.67 8.87 4.78
N LEU A 280 -11.55 8.14 4.77
CA LEU A 280 -10.72 7.99 3.59
C LEU A 280 -11.47 7.16 2.53
N PRO A 281 -11.64 7.66 1.29
CA PRO A 281 -12.32 6.90 0.25
C PRO A 281 -11.63 5.55 -0.02
N GLY A 282 -12.43 4.51 -0.16
CA GLY A 282 -11.92 3.16 -0.42
C GLY A 282 -11.06 3.12 -1.67
N GLY A 283 -9.84 2.59 -1.53
CA GLY A 283 -8.86 2.47 -2.61
C GLY A 283 -7.80 3.59 -2.65
N VAL A 284 -7.96 4.69 -1.90
CA VAL A 284 -6.93 5.74 -1.85
C VAL A 284 -5.62 5.20 -1.27
N VAL A 285 -5.70 4.38 -0.22
CA VAL A 285 -4.60 3.58 0.31
C VAL A 285 -5.03 2.11 0.28
N ASN A 286 -4.14 1.25 -0.21
CA ASN A 286 -4.31 -0.20 -0.17
C ASN A 286 -3.05 -0.78 0.49
N VAL A 287 -3.22 -1.63 1.50
CA VAL A 287 -2.11 -2.23 2.27
C VAL A 287 -2.05 -3.72 2.00
N LEU A 288 -0.91 -4.18 1.52
CA LEU A 288 -0.58 -5.56 1.25
C LEU A 288 0.49 -6.03 2.25
N THR A 289 0.28 -7.18 2.86
CA THR A 289 1.28 -7.90 3.64
C THR A 289 1.82 -9.08 2.84
N GLY A 290 3.10 -9.39 2.95
CA GLY A 290 3.72 -10.51 2.24
C GLY A 290 5.13 -10.19 1.76
N SER A 291 5.59 -10.94 0.77
CA SER A 291 6.99 -10.87 0.35
C SER A 291 7.26 -9.70 -0.59
N VAL A 292 8.12 -8.78 -0.15
CA VAL A 292 8.61 -7.66 -0.98
C VAL A 292 9.24 -8.19 -2.26
N LYS A 293 10.03 -9.28 -2.17
CA LYS A 293 10.66 -9.93 -3.33
C LYS A 293 9.66 -10.48 -4.35
N GLU A 294 8.48 -10.91 -3.90
CA GLU A 294 7.42 -11.41 -4.79
C GLU A 294 6.61 -10.26 -5.43
N LEU A 295 6.35 -9.20 -4.67
CA LEU A 295 5.40 -8.14 -5.03
C LEU A 295 6.05 -6.94 -5.71
N ALA A 296 7.21 -6.48 -5.23
CA ALA A 296 7.83 -5.23 -5.69
C ALA A 296 8.22 -5.26 -7.17
N PRO A 297 8.87 -6.31 -7.71
CA PRO A 297 9.18 -6.36 -9.16
C PRO A 297 7.92 -6.35 -10.02
N TRP A 298 6.84 -6.96 -9.54
CA TRP A 298 5.58 -6.98 -10.27
C TRP A 298 4.91 -5.61 -10.29
N LEU A 299 4.87 -4.91 -9.14
CA LEU A 299 4.39 -3.53 -9.06
C LEU A 299 5.26 -2.58 -9.89
N ALA A 300 6.57 -2.79 -9.90
CA ALA A 300 7.52 -2.03 -10.69
C ALA A 300 7.31 -2.24 -12.20
N ALA A 301 6.87 -3.41 -12.66
CA ALA A 301 6.55 -3.66 -14.07
C ALA A 301 5.11 -3.27 -14.45
N HIS A 302 4.23 -2.96 -13.49
CA HIS A 302 2.81 -2.79 -13.78
C HIS A 302 2.53 -1.51 -14.58
N MET A 303 1.79 -1.64 -15.69
CA MET A 303 1.52 -0.52 -16.61
C MET A 303 0.60 0.54 -16.02
N ASP A 304 -0.33 0.16 -15.15
CA ASP A 304 -1.22 1.11 -14.46
C ASP A 304 -0.61 1.71 -13.17
N VAL A 305 0.68 1.52 -12.91
CA VAL A 305 1.40 2.18 -11.82
C VAL A 305 2.24 3.32 -12.40
N ASN A 306 2.05 4.54 -11.89
CA ASN A 306 2.67 5.76 -12.41
C ASN A 306 4.01 6.09 -11.74
N ALA A 307 4.20 5.64 -10.50
CA ALA A 307 5.46 5.79 -9.79
C ALA A 307 5.66 4.66 -8.78
N ILE A 308 6.91 4.43 -8.38
CA ILE A 308 7.26 3.50 -7.31
C ILE A 308 8.22 4.13 -6.30
N ASP A 309 7.91 3.98 -5.02
CA ASP A 309 8.78 4.31 -3.89
C ASP A 309 9.48 3.04 -3.41
N LEU A 310 10.79 2.95 -3.65
CA LEU A 310 11.64 1.82 -3.25
C LEU A 310 12.37 2.07 -1.93
N THR A 311 11.96 3.07 -1.15
CA THR A 311 12.60 3.42 0.13
C THR A 311 12.78 2.21 1.04
N GLY A 312 11.78 1.33 1.14
CA GLY A 312 11.86 0.11 1.94
C GLY A 312 12.56 -1.09 1.31
N VAL A 313 13.17 -0.96 0.12
CA VAL A 313 13.90 -2.07 -0.52
C VAL A 313 15.35 -2.06 -0.07
N ALA A 314 15.67 -2.86 0.96
CA ALA A 314 17.03 -2.99 1.48
C ALA A 314 17.98 -3.81 0.58
N ASP A 315 17.44 -4.76 -0.19
CA ASP A 315 18.23 -5.60 -1.12
C ASP A 315 18.55 -4.81 -2.40
N ALA A 316 19.85 -4.54 -2.62
CA ALA A 316 20.32 -3.78 -3.76
C ALA A 316 20.04 -4.45 -5.11
N GLU A 317 20.10 -5.78 -5.20
CA GLU A 317 19.79 -6.51 -6.45
C GLU A 317 18.29 -6.42 -6.75
N LEU A 318 17.45 -6.50 -5.72
CA LEU A 318 16.01 -6.31 -5.85
C LEU A 318 15.67 -4.88 -6.27
N ALA A 319 16.36 -3.88 -5.71
CA ALA A 319 16.19 -2.49 -6.11
C ALA A 319 16.52 -2.27 -7.59
N VAL A 320 17.67 -2.79 -8.06
CA VAL A 320 18.07 -2.73 -9.47
C VAL A 320 17.02 -3.43 -10.36
N THR A 321 16.53 -4.60 -9.94
CA THR A 321 15.47 -5.32 -10.66
C THR A 321 14.21 -4.46 -10.79
N CYS A 322 13.80 -3.77 -9.73
CA CYS A 322 12.65 -2.87 -9.76
C CYS A 322 12.90 -1.64 -10.64
N GLU A 323 14.10 -1.05 -10.60
CA GLU A 323 14.47 0.07 -11.47
C GLU A 323 14.45 -0.31 -12.95
N GLN A 324 14.95 -1.50 -13.29
CA GLN A 324 14.91 -2.04 -14.66
C GLN A 324 13.47 -2.28 -15.13
N ALA A 325 12.63 -2.89 -14.29
CA ALA A 325 11.22 -3.11 -14.60
C ALA A 325 10.44 -1.79 -14.74
N ALA A 326 10.75 -0.79 -13.92
CA ALA A 326 10.15 0.54 -14.00
C ALA A 326 10.49 1.25 -15.32
N ALA A 327 11.66 0.98 -15.90
CA ALA A 327 12.07 1.56 -17.18
C ALA A 327 11.18 1.13 -18.37
N GLU A 328 10.46 0.00 -18.28
CA GLU A 328 9.59 -0.48 -19.38
C GLU A 328 8.47 0.50 -19.76
N ASN A 329 7.99 1.30 -18.81
CA ASN A 329 7.02 2.37 -19.08
C ASN A 329 7.49 3.76 -18.60
N LEU A 330 8.79 3.89 -18.27
CA LEU A 330 9.41 5.11 -17.76
C LEU A 330 8.71 5.70 -16.53
N LYS A 331 8.06 4.88 -15.69
CA LYS A 331 7.43 5.34 -14.45
C LYS A 331 8.49 5.94 -13.52
N ARG A 332 8.08 6.90 -12.70
CA ARG A 332 8.98 7.58 -11.76
C ARG A 332 9.45 6.59 -10.70
N VAL A 333 10.72 6.66 -10.32
CA VAL A 333 11.29 5.84 -9.25
C VAL A 333 11.90 6.75 -8.18
N LEU A 334 11.41 6.63 -6.95
CA LEU A 334 12.15 7.10 -5.78
C LEU A 334 13.03 5.94 -5.30
N ARG A 335 14.35 6.11 -5.45
CA ARG A 335 15.35 5.07 -5.15
C ARG A 335 15.38 4.72 -3.66
N PRO A 336 15.88 3.52 -3.31
CA PRO A 336 16.10 3.14 -1.92
C PRO A 336 16.91 4.19 -1.16
N SER A 337 16.53 4.41 0.10
CA SER A 337 17.22 5.28 1.02
C SER A 337 16.84 4.88 2.44
N ASP A 338 17.70 5.18 3.41
CA ASP A 338 17.41 4.97 4.83
C ASP A 338 17.43 6.33 5.54
N PRO A 339 16.36 7.14 5.40
CA PRO A 339 16.33 8.46 6.01
C PRO A 339 16.13 8.35 7.53
N ASP A 340 16.66 9.32 8.26
CA ASP A 340 16.25 9.53 9.65
C ASP A 340 14.77 9.92 9.67
N TRP A 341 13.92 8.98 10.09
CA TRP A 341 12.47 9.19 10.14
C TRP A 341 12.05 10.22 11.18
N SER A 342 12.89 10.54 12.17
CA SER A 342 12.62 11.54 13.20
C SER A 342 12.92 12.98 12.75
N ALA A 343 13.68 13.15 11.67
CA ALA A 343 13.99 14.46 11.10
C ALA A 343 12.76 15.13 10.49
N ASP A 344 12.87 16.44 10.23
CA ASP A 344 11.87 17.17 9.45
C ASP A 344 11.70 16.49 8.07
N PRO A 345 10.47 16.10 7.68
CA PRO A 345 10.25 15.31 6.47
C PRO A 345 10.53 16.11 5.19
N GLY A 346 10.48 17.44 5.24
CA GLY A 346 10.58 18.34 4.10
C GLY A 346 9.54 18.07 3.01
N VAL A 347 9.67 18.79 1.89
CA VAL A 347 8.71 18.67 0.77
C VAL A 347 9.10 17.66 -0.30
N ARG A 348 10.34 17.14 -0.26
CA ARG A 348 10.94 16.31 -1.33
C ARG A 348 10.07 15.11 -1.68
N ARG A 349 9.52 14.41 -0.69
CA ARG A 349 8.73 13.19 -0.91
C ARG A 349 7.34 13.50 -1.49
N MET A 350 6.73 14.63 -1.13
CA MET A 350 5.52 15.12 -1.80
C MET A 350 5.80 15.39 -3.28
N THR A 351 6.87 16.12 -3.60
CA THR A 351 7.21 16.50 -4.98
C THR A 351 7.74 15.34 -5.83
N ALA A 352 8.22 14.25 -5.22
CA ALA A 352 8.72 13.09 -5.94
C ALA A 352 7.67 12.43 -6.84
N PHE A 353 6.38 12.58 -6.50
CA PHE A 353 5.24 11.94 -7.17
C PHE A 353 4.27 12.95 -7.79
N LEU A 354 4.79 14.13 -8.16
CA LEU A 354 4.04 15.17 -8.87
C LEU A 354 4.61 15.36 -10.27
N GLU A 355 3.72 15.69 -11.21
CA GLU A 355 4.03 16.19 -12.53
C GLU A 355 3.81 17.70 -12.57
N THR A 356 4.55 18.40 -13.42
CA THR A 356 4.33 19.84 -13.63
C THR A 356 3.43 20.04 -14.84
N LYS A 357 2.26 20.63 -14.63
CA LYS A 357 1.36 21.04 -15.70
C LYS A 357 1.46 22.54 -15.91
N THR A 358 1.77 22.96 -17.13
CA THR A 358 1.86 24.37 -17.49
C THR A 358 0.67 24.79 -18.36
N VAL A 359 -0.06 25.80 -17.90
CA VAL A 359 -1.18 26.40 -18.63
C VAL A 359 -0.79 27.78 -19.13
N TRP A 360 -1.09 28.04 -20.39
CA TRP A 360 -0.89 29.34 -21.04
C TRP A 360 -2.26 29.99 -21.23
N HIS A 361 -2.51 31.09 -20.52
CA HIS A 361 -3.75 31.86 -20.65
C HIS A 361 -3.47 33.18 -21.38
N PRO A 362 -4.11 33.46 -22.53
CA PRO A 362 -3.95 34.74 -23.21
C PRO A 362 -4.32 35.91 -22.29
N THR A 363 -3.56 36.99 -22.34
CA THR A 363 -3.84 38.24 -21.64
C THR A 363 -4.21 39.31 -22.64
N GLY A 364 -5.31 40.02 -22.40
CA GLY A 364 -5.63 41.21 -23.19
C GLY A 364 -4.50 42.22 -23.09
N VAL A 365 -4.08 42.75 -24.24
CA VAL A 365 -3.09 43.83 -24.35
C VAL A 365 -3.76 45.17 -24.13
#